data_AF-A0A0C5BRN5-F1
#
_entry.id   AF-A0A0C5BRN5-F1
#
_cell.length_a   1.000
_cell.length_b   1.000
_cell.length_c   1.000
_cell.angle_alpha   90.00
_cell.angle_beta   90.00
_cell.angle_gamma   90.00
#
_symmetry.space_group_name_H-M   'P 1'
#
loop_
_entity.id
_entity.type
_entity.pdbx_description
1 polymer ?
#
loop_
_entity_poly.entity_id
_entity_poly.type
_entity_poly.pdbx_seq_one_letter_code
_entity_poly.pdbx_strand_id
1 'polypeptide(L)'
;MQETTYKKTPRLKFMLILAAATSVILVFTLTPWNVVPTLVTEDVAVIAVTDYGCVGESVLGHSVVVADCDAGVGDIISATFYVPAMEQNGYYDRIEDKLAMVNP
;
A
#
# COMPACT_ATOMS: atom_id res chain seq x y z
N MET A 1 -41.96 43.41 -19.45
CA MET A 1 -41.35 43.23 -18.11
C MET A 1 -40.85 41.80 -18.04
N GLN A 2 -39.54 41.58 -17.91
CA GLN A 2 -38.96 40.24 -17.75
C GLN A 2 -39.14 39.82 -16.28
N GLU A 3 -39.91 38.76 -16.04
CA GLU A 3 -39.95 38.11 -14.74
C GLU A 3 -38.62 37.36 -14.53
N THR A 4 -37.80 37.86 -13.61
CA THR A 4 -36.65 37.14 -13.12
C THR A 4 -37.12 36.13 -12.08
N THR A 5 -37.43 34.91 -12.51
CA THR A 5 -37.72 33.78 -11.63
C THR A 5 -36.56 33.58 -10.66
N TYR A 6 -36.73 34.01 -9.40
CA TYR A 6 -35.76 33.80 -8.33
C TYR A 6 -35.66 32.29 -8.03
N LYS A 7 -34.69 31.64 -8.68
CA LYS A 7 -34.44 30.21 -8.52
C LYS A 7 -33.80 29.98 -7.15
N LYS A 8 -34.58 29.48 -6.19
CA LYS A 8 -34.10 29.09 -4.85
C LYS A 8 -32.83 28.24 -5.00
N THR A 9 -31.73 28.71 -4.41
CA THR A 9 -30.44 28.02 -4.47
C THR A 9 -30.64 26.58 -4.00
N PRO A 10 -30.19 25.56 -4.76
CA PRO A 10 -30.45 24.17 -4.42
C PRO A 10 -29.54 23.73 -3.26
N ARG A 11 -29.82 24.23 -2.05
CA ARG A 11 -29.03 24.03 -0.82
C ARG A 11 -28.74 22.55 -0.55
N LEU A 12 -29.69 21.67 -0.87
CA LEU A 12 -29.53 20.21 -0.74
C LEU A 12 -28.39 19.68 -1.64
N LYS A 13 -28.29 20.16 -2.89
CA LYS A 13 -27.23 19.74 -3.81
C LYS A 13 -25.85 20.17 -3.31
N PHE A 14 -25.74 21.39 -2.79
CA PHE A 14 -24.50 21.89 -2.20
C PHE A 14 -24.10 21.13 -0.93
N MET A 15 -25.06 20.82 -0.04
CA MET A 15 -24.81 19.98 1.14
C MET A 15 -24.29 18.60 0.77
N LEU A 16 -24.87 17.96 -0.25
CA LEU A 16 -24.42 16.65 -0.72
C LEU A 16 -23.00 16.69 -1.30
N ILE A 17 -22.68 17.72 -2.08
CA ILE A 17 -21.31 17.90 -2.61
C ILE A 17 -20.31 18.10 -1.47
N LEU A 18 -20.66 18.93 -0.48
CA LEU A 18 -19.81 19.18 0.68
C LEU A 18 -19.59 17.90 1.50
N ALA A 19 -20.64 17.12 1.73
CA ALA A 19 -20.57 15.84 2.43
C ALA A 19 -19.70 14.82 1.69
N ALA A 20 -19.83 14.75 0.36
CA ALA A 20 -18.99 13.89 -0.47
C ALA A 20 -17.52 14.32 -0.48
N ALA A 21 -17.26 15.63 -0.57
CA ALA A 21 -15.89 16.15 -0.52
C ALA A 21 -15.24 15.89 0.85
N THR A 22 -15.96 16.16 1.94
CA THR A 22 -15.46 15.92 3.30
C THR A 22 -15.23 14.44 3.58
N SER A 23 -16.11 13.54 3.12
CA SER A 23 -15.90 12.10 3.29
C SER A 23 -14.64 11.62 2.57
N VAL A 24 -14.41 12.07 1.33
CA VAL A 24 -13.20 11.74 0.57
C VAL A 24 -11.94 12.23 1.29
N ILE A 25 -11.93 13.47 1.77
CA ILE A 25 -10.79 14.03 2.53
C ILE A 25 -10.52 13.22 3.80
N LEU A 26 -11.55 12.87 4.56
CA LEU A 26 -11.40 12.10 5.79
C LEU A 26 -10.84 10.70 5.52
N VAL A 27 -11.32 10.03 4.47
CA VAL A 27 -10.80 8.74 4.04
C VAL A 27 -9.31 8.89 3.69
N PHE A 28 -8.91 9.82 2.83
CA PHE A 28 -7.51 9.93 2.44
C PHE A 28 -6.56 10.39 3.55
N THR A 29 -7.04 11.14 4.55
CA THR A 29 -6.17 11.69 5.63
C THR A 29 -6.15 10.84 6.89
N LEU A 30 -7.22 10.12 7.22
CA LEU A 30 -7.31 9.36 8.47
C LEU A 30 -7.05 7.87 8.32
N THR A 31 -7.32 7.26 7.16
CA THR A 31 -7.06 5.82 7.04
C THR A 31 -5.56 5.55 6.90
N PRO A 32 -5.02 4.55 7.62
CA PRO A 32 -3.60 4.21 7.58
C PRO A 32 -3.24 3.42 6.32
N TRP A 33 -3.23 4.09 5.16
CA TRP A 33 -2.94 3.47 3.84
C TRP A 33 -1.61 2.73 3.79
N ASN A 34 -0.63 3.18 4.60
CA ASN A 34 0.71 2.60 4.71
C ASN A 34 0.74 1.17 5.27
N VAL A 35 -0.30 0.75 6.00
CA VAL A 35 -0.37 -0.59 6.62
C VAL A 35 -1.10 -1.59 5.74
N VAL A 36 -1.83 -1.11 4.73
CA VAL A 36 -2.59 -1.99 3.83
C VAL A 36 -1.61 -2.85 3.03
N PRO A 37 -1.75 -4.18 3.03
CA PRO A 37 -0.87 -5.05 2.27
C PRO A 37 -1.07 -4.88 0.76
N THR A 38 0.02 -4.81 0.03
CA THR A 38 0.06 -4.76 -1.43
C THR A 38 0.77 -6.01 -1.97
N LEU A 39 0.29 -6.52 -3.10
CA LEU A 39 0.93 -7.64 -3.78
C LEU A 39 2.19 -7.14 -4.49
N VAL A 40 3.31 -7.79 -4.21
CA VAL A 40 4.60 -7.58 -4.90
C VAL A 40 5.05 -8.87 -5.53
N THR A 41 5.77 -8.75 -6.64
CA THR A 41 6.49 -9.86 -7.25
C THR A 41 7.97 -9.54 -7.17
N GLU A 42 8.72 -10.35 -6.44
CA GLU A 42 10.16 -10.19 -6.25
C GLU A 42 10.87 -11.53 -6.46
N ASP A 43 12.13 -11.44 -6.83
CA ASP A 43 13.02 -12.59 -6.90
C ASP A 43 13.49 -12.93 -5.48
N VAL A 44 13.20 -14.16 -5.04
CA VAL A 44 13.52 -14.67 -3.70
C VAL A 44 14.54 -15.80 -3.81
N ALA A 45 15.49 -15.83 -2.89
CA ALA A 45 16.49 -16.89 -2.81
C ALA A 45 15.95 -18.04 -1.94
N VAL A 46 15.92 -19.26 -2.47
CA VAL A 46 15.41 -20.43 -1.74
C VAL A 46 16.37 -20.81 -0.63
N ILE A 47 15.91 -20.72 0.61
CA ILE A 47 16.69 -21.05 1.82
C ILE A 47 16.37 -22.43 2.37
N ALA A 48 15.16 -22.94 2.10
CA ALA A 48 14.75 -24.28 2.51
C ALA A 48 13.67 -24.83 1.57
N VAL A 49 13.67 -26.15 1.39
CA VAL A 49 12.58 -26.87 0.71
C VAL A 49 11.83 -27.67 1.76
N THR A 50 10.52 -27.51 1.81
CA THR A 50 9.63 -28.17 2.77
C THR A 50 8.61 -29.04 2.03
N ASP A 51 7.92 -29.92 2.76
CA ASP A 51 6.87 -30.77 2.18
C ASP A 51 5.70 -29.98 1.56
N TYR A 52 5.57 -28.70 1.90
CA TYR A 52 4.50 -27.81 1.43
C TYR A 52 4.97 -26.77 0.39
N GLY A 53 6.25 -26.80 -0.01
CA GLY A 53 6.83 -25.87 -0.98
C GLY A 53 8.20 -25.33 -0.59
N CYS A 54 8.70 -24.38 -1.37
CA CYS A 54 9.99 -23.71 -1.13
C CYS A 54 9.80 -22.51 -0.21
N VAL A 55 10.68 -22.37 0.78
CA VAL A 55 10.81 -21.14 1.57
C VAL A 55 11.90 -20.30 0.92
N GLY A 56 11.51 -19.13 0.42
CA GLY A 56 12.41 -18.14 -0.16
C GLY A 56 12.56 -16.92 0.75
N GLU A 57 13.74 -16.32 0.74
CA GLU A 57 14.00 -15.03 1.37
C GLU A 57 14.06 -13.95 0.29
N SER A 58 13.22 -12.91 0.42
CA SER A 58 13.29 -11.70 -0.41
C SER A 58 14.53 -10.88 -0.05
N VAL A 59 14.99 -10.05 -1.00
CA VAL A 59 16.05 -9.05 -0.80
C VAL A 59 15.74 -8.12 0.38
N LEU A 60 14.45 -7.89 0.68
CA LEU A 60 13.99 -7.07 1.79
C LEU A 60 13.92 -7.85 3.13
N GLY A 61 14.33 -9.12 3.16
CA GLY A 61 14.35 -9.96 4.37
C GLY A 61 13.02 -10.66 4.68
N HIS A 62 12.06 -10.66 3.76
CA HIS A 62 10.79 -11.37 3.95
C HIS A 62 10.94 -12.85 3.64
N SER A 63 10.51 -13.70 4.57
CA SER A 63 10.38 -15.14 4.34
C SER A 63 9.03 -15.47 3.72
N VAL A 64 9.05 -16.06 2.53
CA VAL A 64 7.86 -16.34 1.73
C VAL A 64 7.82 -17.82 1.40
N VAL A 65 6.65 -18.43 1.55
CA VAL A 65 6.42 -19.83 1.16
C VAL A 65 5.79 -19.86 -0.22
N VAL A 66 6.49 -20.45 -1.19
CA VAL A 66 6.01 -20.67 -2.55
C VAL A 66 5.54 -22.11 -2.65
N ALA A 67 4.22 -22.29 -2.77
CA ALA A 67 3.62 -23.58 -3.03
C ALA A 67 4.03 -24.10 -4.42
N ASP A 68 4.13 -25.42 -4.56
CA ASP A 68 4.40 -26.10 -5.84
C ASP A 68 5.68 -25.58 -6.55
N CYS A 69 6.79 -25.56 -5.81
CA CYS A 69 8.09 -25.11 -6.31
C CYS A 69 9.03 -26.30 -6.54
N ASP A 70 9.66 -26.33 -7.72
CA ASP A 70 10.66 -27.33 -8.15
C ASP A 70 12.06 -26.67 -8.20
N ALA A 71 12.44 -25.99 -7.11
CA ALA A 71 13.73 -25.32 -6.98
C ALA A 71 14.48 -25.84 -5.75
N GLY A 72 15.81 -25.85 -5.85
CA GLY A 72 16.72 -26.27 -4.78
C GLY A 72 17.13 -25.10 -3.88
N VAL A 73 17.74 -25.44 -2.75
CA VAL A 73 18.36 -24.43 -1.86
C VAL A 73 19.48 -23.70 -2.62
N GLY A 74 19.42 -22.37 -2.64
CA GLY A 74 20.33 -21.49 -3.37
C GLY A 74 19.81 -21.02 -4.73
N ASP A 75 18.70 -21.58 -5.23
CA ASP A 75 18.08 -21.12 -6.47
C ASP A 75 17.32 -19.80 -6.24
N ILE A 76 17.21 -19.00 -7.31
CA ILE A 76 16.43 -17.77 -7.30
C ILE A 76 15.13 -18.02 -8.06
N ILE A 77 14.00 -17.79 -7.41
CA ILE A 77 12.67 -17.95 -7.98
C ILE A 77 11.87 -16.67 -7.86
N SER A 78 10.95 -16.41 -8.80
CA SER A 78 10.06 -15.26 -8.71
C SER A 78 8.83 -15.63 -7.89
N ALA A 79 8.58 -14.89 -6.81
CA ALA A 79 7.47 -15.13 -5.88
C ALA A 79 6.59 -13.89 -5.77
N THR A 80 5.27 -14.11 -5.69
CA THR A 80 4.30 -13.04 -5.43
C THR A 80 3.74 -13.16 -4.02
N PHE A 81 3.87 -12.11 -3.21
CA PHE A 81 3.45 -12.11 -1.81
C PHE A 81 2.97 -10.72 -1.35
N TYR A 82 2.35 -10.67 -0.18
CA TYR A 82 1.83 -9.44 0.41
C TYR A 82 2.88 -8.78 1.29
N VAL A 83 3.13 -7.50 1.04
CA VAL A 83 4.01 -6.65 1.85
C VAL A 83 3.26 -5.37 2.24
N PRO A 84 3.46 -4.81 3.45
CA PRO A 84 2.87 -3.52 3.80
C PRO A 84 3.27 -2.42 2.81
N ALA A 85 2.31 -1.59 2.39
CA ALA A 85 2.57 -0.52 1.42
C ALA A 85 3.68 0.47 1.86
N MET A 86 3.93 0.61 3.18
CA MET A 86 4.98 1.47 3.72
C MET A 86 6.40 1.05 3.30
N GLU A 87 6.61 -0.24 3.01
CA GLU A 87 7.91 -0.75 2.60
C GLU A 87 8.22 -0.43 1.14
N GLN A 88 7.20 -0.14 0.34
CA GLN A 88 7.36 0.18 -1.08
C GLN A 88 7.31 1.68 -1.38
N ASN A 89 6.58 2.46 -0.58
CA ASN A 89 6.33 3.87 -0.89
C ASN A 89 7.42 4.84 -0.39
N GLY A 90 8.56 4.30 0.07
CA GLY A 90 9.69 5.07 0.61
C GLY A 90 9.37 5.76 1.94
N TYR A 91 8.43 5.22 2.73
CA TYR A 91 8.08 5.79 4.03
C TYR A 91 9.28 5.79 4.97
N TYR A 92 9.99 4.67 5.07
CA TYR A 92 11.14 4.53 5.96
C TYR A 92 12.29 5.49 5.59
N ASP A 93 12.65 5.60 4.31
CA ASP A 93 13.67 6.56 3.84
C ASP A 93 13.38 7.99 4.31
N ARG A 94 12.12 8.43 4.21
CA ARG A 94 11.72 9.78 4.67
C ARG A 94 11.75 9.94 6.18
N ILE A 95 11.54 8.86 6.94
CA ILE A 95 11.67 8.88 8.39
C ILE A 95 13.16 8.99 8.75
N GLU A 96 14.03 8.24 8.07
CA GLU A 96 15.48 8.31 8.26
C GLU A 96 16.03 9.70 7.92
N ASP A 97 15.62 10.30 6.80
CA ASP A 97 15.99 11.67 6.42
C ASP A 97 15.65 12.69 7.53
N LYS A 98 14.47 12.54 8.15
CA LYS A 98 14.02 13.39 9.25
C LYS A 98 14.80 13.13 10.53
N LEU A 99 15.15 11.88 10.80
CA LEU A 99 15.96 11.52 11.96
C LEU A 99 17.37 12.08 11.85
N ALA A 100 18.00 11.99 10.68
CA ALA A 100 19.30 12.56 10.40
C ALA A 100 19.33 14.09 10.57
N MET A 101 18.22 14.78 10.29
CA MET A 101 18.10 16.22 10.55
C MET A 101 18.09 16.58 12.05
N VAL A 102 17.56 15.70 12.91
CA VAL A 102 17.43 15.94 14.35
C VAL A 102 18.66 15.45 15.12
N ASN A 103 19.28 14.36 14.68
CA ASN A 103 20.46 13.77 15.28
C ASN A 103 21.54 13.57 14.19
N PRO A 104 22.29 14.63 13.86
CA PRO A 104 23.30 14.61 12.80
C PRO A 104 24.52 13.75 13.17
#